data_AF-A0AAW2Q798-F1
#
_entry.id   AF-A0AAW2Q798-F1
#
_cell.length_a   1.000
_cell.length_b   1.000
_cell.length_c   1.000
_cell.angle_alpha   90.00
_cell.angle_beta   90.00
_cell.angle_gamma   90.00
#
_symmetry.space_group_name_H-M   'P 1'
#
loop_
_entity.id
_entity.type
_entity.pdbx_description
1 polymer ?
#
loop_
_entity_poly.entity_id
_entity_poly.type
_entity_poly.pdbx_seq_one_letter_code
_entity_poly.pdbx_strand_id
1 'polypeptide(L)'
;MGEDLFWAIRGGGGASFGIILGYKIQLVDVPQTVTVFSVQKTLEENATQIIHRWQYIAPNIDPRLFILVRVARVNSDQDGAYITMRAAFTALFLGGIDTLLPLVQESFPELGLVRENCTEISWLQSISYFQGFPINLPEMLLNRQQPYVGYFKGKADYVREPIPEYVFEGIWELFKEPDAKDADIVLIPWWKMMMKYLNPQFHFLIGLVLFTRSFMQHTGQMQTHKTPTRS
;
A
#
# COMPACT_ATOMS: atom_id res chain seq x y z
N MET A 1 -20.30 -16.69 24.14
CA MET A 1 -18.91 -16.18 24.24
C MET A 1 -18.96 -14.96 25.13
N GLY A 2 -18.10 -14.89 26.16
CA GLY A 2 -18.02 -13.71 27.02
C GLY A 2 -17.37 -12.52 26.32
N GLU A 3 -17.59 -11.31 26.83
CA GLU A 3 -17.11 -10.06 26.22
C GLU A 3 -15.58 -10.00 26.10
N ASP A 4 -14.84 -10.46 27.10
CA ASP A 4 -13.37 -10.44 27.09
C ASP A 4 -12.80 -11.28 25.93
N LEU A 5 -13.32 -12.48 25.74
CA LEU A 5 -12.92 -13.34 24.63
C LEU A 5 -13.38 -12.76 23.29
N PHE A 6 -14.59 -12.20 23.23
CA PHE A 6 -15.10 -11.55 22.02
C PHE A 6 -14.27 -10.32 21.62
N TRP A 7 -13.79 -9.55 22.60
CA TRP A 7 -12.84 -8.46 22.38
C TRP A 7 -11.50 -8.99 21.87
N ALA A 8 -10.93 -10.01 22.52
CA ALA A 8 -9.61 -10.55 22.20
C ALA A 8 -9.52 -11.09 20.76
N ILE A 9 -10.54 -11.81 20.28
CA ILE A 9 -10.55 -12.38 18.92
C ILE A 9 -10.72 -11.34 17.80
N ARG A 10 -11.08 -10.09 18.13
CA ARG A 10 -11.28 -8.99 17.15
C ARG A 10 -10.01 -8.17 16.88
N GLY A 11 -8.83 -8.72 17.17
CA GLY A 11 -7.55 -8.08 16.85
C GLY A 11 -6.32 -8.75 17.46
N GLY A 12 -6.47 -9.55 18.52
CA GLY A 12 -5.37 -10.21 19.22
C GLY A 12 -4.77 -11.44 18.53
N GLY A 13 -5.25 -11.78 17.32
CA GLY A 13 -4.82 -12.95 16.56
C GLY A 13 -5.52 -14.23 16.99
N GLY A 14 -6.28 -14.86 16.09
CA GLY A 14 -7.12 -16.02 16.41
C GLY A 14 -6.35 -17.22 16.98
N ALA A 15 -5.11 -17.44 16.52
CA ALA A 15 -4.28 -18.57 16.94
C ALA A 15 -4.01 -18.62 18.46
N SER A 16 -4.06 -17.48 19.15
CA SER A 16 -3.84 -17.38 20.60
C SER A 16 -5.08 -17.76 21.43
N PHE A 17 -6.27 -17.76 20.82
CA PHE A 17 -7.56 -17.82 21.56
C PHE A 17 -8.47 -18.98 21.12
N GLY A 18 -8.10 -19.73 20.07
CA GLY A 18 -8.78 -20.96 19.67
C GLY A 18 -9.03 -21.07 18.17
N ILE A 19 -9.88 -22.02 17.78
CA ILE A 19 -10.27 -22.23 16.37
C ILE A 19 -11.57 -21.49 16.10
N ILE A 20 -11.51 -20.43 15.29
CA ILE A 20 -12.68 -19.63 14.93
C ILE A 20 -13.42 -20.33 13.79
N LEU A 21 -14.69 -20.67 14.02
CA LEU A 21 -15.52 -21.39 13.05
C LEU A 21 -16.30 -20.46 12.11
N GLY A 22 -16.52 -19.20 12.50
CA GLY A 22 -17.25 -18.24 11.70
C GLY A 22 -17.36 -16.87 12.35
N TYR A 23 -17.72 -15.87 11.54
CA TYR A 23 -17.95 -14.50 11.96
C TYR A 23 -19.37 -14.07 11.60
N LYS A 24 -20.02 -13.33 12.51
CA LYS A 24 -21.20 -12.52 12.17
C LYS A 24 -20.72 -11.11 11.84
N ILE A 25 -20.82 -10.74 10.57
CA ILE A 25 -20.39 -9.42 10.08
C ILE A 25 -21.57 -8.46 10.03
N GLN A 26 -21.30 -7.17 10.28
CA GLN A 26 -22.24 -6.08 10.04
C GLN A 26 -21.85 -5.41 8.72
N LEU A 27 -22.79 -5.38 7.77
CA LEU A 27 -22.58 -4.67 6.51
C LEU A 27 -22.65 -3.16 6.73
N VAL A 28 -21.96 -2.42 5.87
CA VAL A 28 -21.95 -0.96 5.86
C VAL A 28 -22.51 -0.46 4.54
N ASP A 29 -23.21 0.66 4.58
CA ASP A 29 -23.75 1.29 3.39
C ASP A 29 -22.61 1.93 2.58
N VAL A 30 -22.64 1.69 1.27
CA VAL A 30 -21.72 2.28 0.31
C VAL A 30 -22.51 2.90 -0.84
N PRO A 31 -22.07 4.04 -1.40
CA PRO A 31 -22.70 4.60 -2.58
C PRO A 31 -22.69 3.61 -3.74
N GLN A 32 -23.74 3.65 -4.58
CA GLN A 32 -23.80 2.81 -5.78
C GLN A 32 -22.64 3.09 -6.74
N THR A 33 -22.22 4.35 -6.81
CA THR A 33 -21.10 4.82 -7.63
C THR A 33 -20.04 5.45 -6.73
N VAL A 34 -18.81 4.99 -6.89
CA VAL A 34 -17.60 5.52 -6.27
C VAL A 34 -16.62 5.95 -7.36
N THR A 35 -15.71 6.87 -7.04
CA THR A 35 -14.66 7.28 -7.98
C THR A 35 -13.32 6.73 -7.52
N VAL A 36 -12.57 6.13 -8.42
CA VAL A 36 -11.17 5.75 -8.20
C VAL A 36 -10.26 6.55 -9.11
N PHE A 37 -9.00 6.74 -8.71
CA PHE A 37 -7.97 7.28 -9.59
C PHE A 37 -6.60 6.69 -9.27
N SER A 38 -5.69 6.79 -10.24
CA SER A 38 -4.28 6.50 -10.06
C SER A 38 -3.43 7.51 -10.81
N VAL A 39 -2.67 8.31 -10.08
CA VAL A 39 -1.72 9.28 -10.62
C VAL A 39 -0.32 8.79 -10.30
N GLN A 40 0.58 8.83 -11.28
CA GLN A 40 1.95 8.36 -11.14
C GLN A 40 2.91 9.53 -11.27
N LYS A 41 3.93 9.56 -10.42
CA LYS A 41 5.00 10.55 -10.43
C LYS A 41 6.34 9.86 -10.28
N THR A 42 7.31 10.16 -11.12
CA THR A 42 8.70 9.74 -10.90
C THR A 42 9.46 10.73 -10.02
N LEU A 43 10.67 10.37 -9.59
CA LEU A 43 11.52 11.31 -8.83
C LEU A 43 11.80 12.60 -9.61
N GLU A 44 11.97 12.49 -10.93
CA GLU A 44 12.19 13.62 -11.85
C GLU A 44 10.95 14.54 -11.94
N GLU A 45 9.77 14.03 -11.62
CA GLU A 45 8.51 14.76 -11.56
C GLU A 45 8.17 15.23 -10.14
N ASN A 46 9.17 15.39 -9.27
CA ASN A 46 9.05 15.84 -7.89
C ASN A 46 8.25 14.89 -6.98
N ALA A 47 8.29 13.57 -7.23
CA ALA A 47 7.56 12.60 -6.40
C ALA A 47 7.89 12.72 -4.91
N THR A 48 9.15 12.99 -4.52
CA THR A 48 9.54 13.15 -3.10
C THR A 48 8.76 14.27 -2.42
N GLN A 49 8.68 15.44 -3.05
CA GLN A 49 7.99 16.62 -2.52
C GLN A 49 6.48 16.37 -2.47
N ILE A 50 5.92 15.71 -3.49
CA ILE A 50 4.49 15.37 -3.53
C ILE A 50 4.14 14.36 -2.43
N ILE A 51 4.99 13.33 -2.20
CA ILE A 51 4.83 12.38 -1.08
C ILE A 51 4.90 13.14 0.25
N HIS A 52 5.90 14.01 0.41
CA HIS A 52 6.06 14.78 1.64
C HIS A 52 4.81 15.63 1.91
N ARG A 53 4.27 16.31 0.90
CA ARG A 53 3.03 17.10 0.98
C ARG A 53 1.81 16.23 1.30
N TRP A 54 1.71 15.05 0.69
CA TRP A 54 0.64 14.07 0.95
C TRP A 54 0.53 13.68 2.43
N GLN A 55 1.65 13.60 3.17
CA GLN A 55 1.64 13.24 4.60
C GLN A 55 0.82 14.21 5.48
N TYR A 56 0.71 15.48 5.07
CA TYR A 56 -0.07 16.50 5.80
C TYR A 56 -1.54 16.50 5.37
N ILE A 57 -1.80 16.21 4.10
CA ILE A 57 -3.12 16.34 3.48
C ILE A 57 -3.95 15.08 3.71
N ALA A 58 -3.40 13.91 3.43
CA ALA A 58 -4.17 12.67 3.36
C ALA A 58 -4.85 12.27 4.69
N PRO A 59 -4.23 12.48 5.87
CA PRO A 59 -4.93 12.27 7.14
C PRO A 59 -6.04 13.31 7.41
N ASN A 60 -5.99 14.46 6.74
CA ASN A 60 -6.82 15.63 7.06
C ASN A 60 -7.92 15.96 6.06
N ILE A 61 -7.83 15.43 4.84
CA ILE A 61 -8.78 15.64 3.75
C ILE A 61 -10.18 15.08 4.06
N ASP A 62 -11.14 15.32 3.15
CA ASP A 62 -12.52 14.82 3.25
C ASP A 62 -12.53 13.32 3.63
N PRO A 63 -13.30 12.92 4.66
CA PRO A 63 -13.37 11.54 5.14
C PRO A 63 -14.13 10.61 4.17
N ARG A 64 -14.35 11.00 2.92
CA ARG A 64 -14.79 10.12 1.83
C ARG A 64 -13.64 9.79 0.89
N LEU A 65 -12.49 10.48 0.97
CA LEU A 65 -11.35 10.37 0.04
C LEU A 65 -10.15 9.69 0.68
N PHE A 66 -9.93 8.42 0.34
CA PHE A 66 -8.75 7.65 0.72
C PHE A 66 -7.70 7.70 -0.39
N ILE A 67 -6.44 8.05 -0.08
CA ILE A 67 -5.33 8.11 -1.04
C ILE A 67 -4.14 7.33 -0.48
N LEU A 68 -3.84 6.18 -1.07
CA LEU A 68 -2.66 5.36 -0.79
C LEU A 68 -1.51 5.76 -1.71
N VAL A 69 -0.27 5.72 -1.22
CA VAL A 69 0.93 5.87 -2.05
C VAL A 69 1.66 4.54 -2.09
N ARG A 70 1.96 4.06 -3.29
CA ARG A 70 2.84 2.91 -3.53
C ARG A 70 4.08 3.38 -4.26
N VAL A 71 5.26 3.16 -3.70
CA VAL A 71 6.54 3.51 -4.32
C VAL A 71 7.31 2.27 -4.69
N ALA A 72 7.58 2.13 -5.98
CA ALA A 72 8.33 1.02 -6.52
C ALA A 72 9.41 1.51 -7.49
N ARG A 73 10.46 0.70 -7.63
CA ARG A 73 11.49 0.88 -8.65
C ARG A 73 10.90 0.68 -10.05
N VAL A 74 11.26 1.54 -10.99
CA VAL A 74 10.95 1.40 -12.42
C VAL A 74 12.18 1.72 -13.27
N ASN A 75 12.24 1.12 -14.46
CA ASN A 75 13.22 1.51 -15.47
C ASN A 75 12.68 2.74 -16.20
N SER A 76 13.44 3.82 -16.28
CA SER A 76 12.98 5.04 -16.93
C SER A 76 13.12 5.01 -18.45
N ASP A 77 13.85 4.04 -19.00
CA ASP A 77 14.21 4.00 -20.42
C ASP A 77 14.15 2.58 -21.00
N GLN A 78 13.98 2.48 -22.32
CA GLN A 78 13.82 1.20 -23.05
C GLN A 78 15.08 0.33 -22.99
N ASP A 79 16.25 0.93 -22.77
CA ASP A 79 17.54 0.24 -22.65
C ASP A 79 17.87 -0.22 -21.21
N GLY A 80 17.02 0.09 -20.23
CA GLY A 80 17.18 -0.38 -18.84
C GLY A 80 18.39 0.21 -18.08
N ALA A 81 19.05 1.24 -18.63
CA ALA A 81 20.27 1.82 -18.09
C ALA A 81 20.04 2.77 -16.90
N TYR A 82 18.85 3.39 -16.81
CA TYR A 82 18.51 4.32 -15.74
C TYR A 82 17.32 3.83 -14.92
N ILE A 83 17.52 3.85 -13.59
CA ILE A 83 16.59 3.37 -12.58
C ILE A 83 16.07 4.57 -11.83
N THR A 84 14.74 4.69 -11.73
CA THR A 84 14.07 5.71 -10.91
C THR A 84 13.01 5.08 -10.02
N MET A 85 12.51 5.85 -9.06
CA MET A 85 11.39 5.46 -8.21
C MET A 85 10.12 6.13 -8.73
N ARG A 86 9.06 5.34 -8.80
CA ARG A 86 7.73 5.80 -9.20
C ARG A 86 6.79 5.70 -8.02
N ALA A 87 6.24 6.83 -7.63
CA ALA A 87 5.16 6.95 -6.67
C ALA A 87 3.82 6.88 -7.40
N ALA A 88 2.99 5.89 -7.08
CA ALA A 88 1.63 5.76 -7.54
C ALA A 88 0.67 6.18 -6.41
N PHE A 89 -0.05 7.27 -6.63
CA PHE A 89 -1.11 7.78 -5.75
C PHE A 89 -2.43 7.17 -6.19
N THR A 90 -2.86 6.12 -5.50
CA THR A 90 -4.08 5.37 -5.82
C THR A 90 -5.15 5.67 -4.79
N ALA A 91 -6.36 6.03 -5.24
CA ALA A 91 -7.40 6.52 -4.37
C ALA A 91 -8.77 5.89 -4.59
N LEU A 92 -9.56 5.95 -3.52
CA LEU A 92 -10.99 5.63 -3.50
C LEU A 92 -11.74 6.82 -2.90
N PHE A 93 -12.76 7.28 -3.62
CA PHE A 93 -13.65 8.33 -3.17
C PHE A 93 -15.10 7.85 -3.11
N LEU A 94 -15.73 7.98 -1.95
CA LEU A 94 -17.15 7.66 -1.74
C LEU A 94 -18.04 8.79 -2.27
N GLY A 95 -18.02 9.00 -3.58
CA GLY A 95 -18.78 10.02 -4.28
C GLY A 95 -18.43 10.09 -5.76
N GLY A 96 -19.01 11.07 -6.44
CA GLY A 96 -18.81 11.30 -7.87
C GLY A 96 -17.65 12.24 -8.17
N ILE A 97 -17.15 12.14 -9.41
CA ILE A 97 -15.99 12.86 -9.91
C ILE A 97 -16.14 14.39 -9.83
N ASP A 98 -17.36 14.90 -10.02
CA ASP A 98 -17.66 16.33 -10.02
C ASP A 98 -17.46 16.97 -8.64
N THR A 99 -17.52 16.17 -7.57
CA THR A 99 -17.20 16.62 -6.21
C THR A 99 -15.76 16.30 -5.81
N LEU A 100 -15.17 15.27 -6.41
CA LEU A 100 -13.79 14.86 -6.16
C LEU A 100 -12.78 15.86 -6.75
N LEU A 101 -12.94 16.24 -8.02
CA LEU A 101 -11.96 17.07 -8.72
C LEU A 101 -11.76 18.43 -8.03
N PRO A 102 -12.80 19.21 -7.70
CA PRO A 102 -12.63 20.47 -6.98
C PRO A 102 -11.97 20.28 -5.61
N LEU A 103 -12.35 19.23 -4.87
CA LEU A 103 -11.79 18.92 -3.56
C LEU A 103 -10.27 18.69 -3.63
N VAL A 104 -9.82 17.88 -4.59
CA VAL A 104 -8.38 17.59 -4.78
C VAL A 104 -7.65 18.81 -5.31
N GLN A 105 -8.25 19.59 -6.21
CA GLN A 105 -7.63 20.80 -6.74
C GLN A 105 -7.46 21.89 -5.67
N GLU A 106 -8.37 21.99 -4.71
CA GLU A 106 -8.27 22.92 -3.58
C GLU A 106 -7.24 22.44 -2.55
N SER A 107 -7.28 21.16 -2.16
CA SER A 107 -6.51 20.65 -1.03
C SER A 107 -5.15 20.09 -1.42
N PHE A 108 -4.99 19.57 -2.64
CA PHE A 108 -3.80 18.88 -3.12
C PHE A 108 -3.51 19.13 -4.62
N PRO A 109 -3.41 20.39 -5.07
CA PRO A 109 -3.19 20.73 -6.47
C PRO A 109 -1.90 20.15 -7.06
N GLU A 110 -0.86 19.95 -6.24
CA GLU A 110 0.46 19.45 -6.65
C GLU A 110 0.40 18.01 -7.18
N LEU A 111 -0.65 17.26 -6.83
CA LEU A 111 -0.89 15.94 -7.40
C LEU A 111 -1.18 16.00 -8.91
N GLY A 112 -1.77 17.10 -9.38
CA GLY A 112 -2.12 17.29 -10.80
C GLY A 112 -3.21 16.35 -11.29
N LEU A 113 -4.19 16.02 -10.42
CA LEU A 113 -5.30 15.15 -10.78
C LEU A 113 -6.17 15.80 -11.86
N VAL A 114 -6.36 15.09 -12.97
CA VAL A 114 -7.27 15.48 -14.04
C VAL A 114 -8.39 14.45 -14.22
N ARG A 115 -9.47 14.84 -14.91
CA ARG A 115 -10.67 14.02 -15.11
C ARG A 115 -10.35 12.67 -15.75
N GLU A 116 -9.37 12.64 -16.64
CA GLU A 116 -8.93 11.48 -17.41
C GLU A 116 -8.26 10.42 -16.54
N ASN A 117 -7.80 10.78 -15.34
CA ASN A 117 -7.22 9.83 -14.39
C ASN A 117 -8.27 9.15 -13.50
N CYS A 118 -9.50 9.64 -13.53
CA CYS A 118 -10.59 9.19 -12.68
C CYS A 118 -11.49 8.20 -13.41
N THR A 119 -12.07 7.25 -12.68
CA THR A 119 -13.08 6.34 -13.22
C THR A 119 -14.17 6.14 -12.19
N GLU A 120 -15.42 6.35 -12.59
CA GLU A 120 -16.59 6.06 -11.78
C GLU A 120 -17.01 4.60 -11.97
N ILE A 121 -17.04 3.85 -10.88
CA ILE A 121 -17.31 2.42 -10.84
C ILE A 121 -18.17 2.08 -9.62
N SER A 122 -18.68 0.86 -9.56
CA SER A 122 -19.33 0.35 -8.34
C SER A 122 -18.31 0.08 -7.23
N TRP A 123 -18.78 0.02 -5.97
CA TRP A 123 -17.92 -0.34 -4.84
C TRP A 123 -17.25 -1.72 -5.04
N LEU A 124 -17.98 -2.71 -5.56
CA LEU A 124 -17.42 -4.05 -5.82
C LEU A 124 -16.30 -4.01 -6.87
N GLN A 125 -16.50 -3.25 -7.95
CA GLN A 125 -15.49 -3.04 -8.99
C GLN A 125 -14.23 -2.36 -8.46
N SER A 126 -14.36 -1.48 -7.46
CA SER A 126 -13.21 -0.87 -6.80
C SER A 126 -12.31 -1.89 -6.10
N ILE A 127 -12.87 -2.99 -5.59
CA ILE A 127 -12.06 -4.08 -5.01
C ILE A 127 -11.13 -4.66 -6.08
N SER A 128 -11.66 -4.96 -7.27
CA SER A 128 -10.84 -5.44 -8.39
C SER A 128 -9.78 -4.42 -8.81
N TYR A 129 -10.14 -3.13 -8.84
CA TYR A 129 -9.20 -2.05 -9.16
C TYR A 129 -7.98 -2.02 -8.23
N PHE A 130 -8.18 -2.10 -6.91
CA PHE A 130 -7.08 -2.10 -5.94
C PHE A 130 -6.23 -3.37 -5.97
N GLN A 131 -6.78 -4.50 -6.43
CA GLN A 131 -6.03 -5.75 -6.62
C GLN A 131 -5.27 -5.78 -7.96
N GLY A 132 -5.45 -4.78 -8.83
CA GLY A 132 -4.91 -4.77 -10.19
C GLY A 132 -5.57 -5.79 -11.11
N PHE A 133 -6.78 -6.25 -10.78
CA PHE A 133 -7.56 -7.15 -11.62
C PHE A 133 -8.38 -6.37 -12.66
N PRO A 134 -8.74 -7.00 -13.79
CA PRO A 134 -9.74 -6.45 -14.70
C PRO A 134 -11.04 -6.10 -13.95
N ILE A 135 -11.50 -4.86 -14.11
CA ILE A 135 -12.63 -4.29 -13.36
C ILE A 135 -13.94 -5.05 -13.63
N ASN A 136 -14.11 -5.62 -14.83
CA ASN A 136 -15.37 -6.23 -15.29
C ASN A 136 -15.43 -7.76 -15.09
N LEU A 137 -14.57 -8.34 -14.25
CA LEU A 137 -14.51 -9.79 -13.98
C LEU A 137 -14.70 -10.10 -12.49
N PRO A 138 -15.94 -10.05 -11.96
CA PRO A 138 -16.21 -10.33 -10.55
C PRO A 138 -15.86 -11.77 -10.14
N GLU A 139 -15.84 -12.72 -11.07
CA GLU A 139 -15.47 -14.12 -10.84
C GLU A 139 -14.04 -14.26 -10.33
N MET A 140 -13.17 -13.28 -10.62
CA MET A 140 -11.81 -13.26 -10.09
C MET A 140 -11.78 -13.16 -8.56
N LEU A 141 -12.78 -12.55 -7.93
CA LEU A 141 -12.89 -12.47 -6.47
C LEU A 141 -13.25 -13.82 -5.83
N LEU A 142 -13.77 -14.77 -6.62
CA LEU A 142 -14.05 -16.13 -6.17
C LEU A 142 -12.84 -17.07 -6.33
N ASN A 143 -11.83 -16.65 -7.10
CA ASN A 143 -10.64 -17.45 -7.33
C ASN A 143 -9.76 -17.50 -6.07
N ARG A 144 -9.54 -18.71 -5.55
CA ARG A 144 -8.69 -18.94 -4.37
C ARG A 144 -7.23 -19.20 -4.70
N GLN A 145 -6.87 -19.29 -5.98
CA GLN A 145 -5.48 -19.42 -6.39
C GLN A 145 -4.79 -18.07 -6.26
N GLN A 146 -3.72 -18.02 -5.46
CA GLN A 146 -2.88 -16.83 -5.41
C GLN A 146 -2.15 -16.67 -6.75
N PRO A 147 -2.39 -15.57 -7.49
CA PRO A 147 -1.77 -15.38 -8.80
C PRO A 147 -0.25 -15.15 -8.70
N TYR A 148 0.24 -14.76 -7.52
CA TYR A 148 1.64 -14.57 -7.22
C TYR A 148 2.06 -15.41 -6.02
N VAL A 149 2.83 -16.47 -6.26
CA VAL A 149 3.53 -17.23 -5.22
C VAL A 149 5.01 -16.89 -5.33
N GLY A 150 5.51 -16.12 -4.37
CA GLY A 150 6.91 -15.71 -4.32
C GLY A 150 7.37 -15.51 -2.89
N TYR A 151 8.67 -15.64 -2.65
CA TYR A 151 9.26 -15.32 -1.35
C TYR A 151 9.16 -13.82 -1.10
N PHE A 152 8.60 -13.44 0.05
CA PHE A 152 8.54 -12.05 0.48
C PHE A 152 8.87 -11.93 1.96
N LYS A 153 9.47 -10.80 2.32
CA LYS A 153 9.64 -10.35 3.69
C LYS A 153 8.96 -8.99 3.82
N GLY A 154 7.88 -8.97 4.60
CA GLY A 154 7.18 -7.75 4.99
C GLY A 154 7.66 -7.22 6.34
N LYS A 155 7.76 -5.90 6.46
CA LYS A 155 7.85 -5.17 7.73
C LYS A 155 6.85 -4.02 7.70
N ALA A 156 6.36 -3.61 8.86
CA ALA A 156 5.48 -2.46 8.96
C ALA A 156 5.89 -1.55 10.11
N ASP A 157 5.70 -0.26 9.94
CA ASP A 157 5.98 0.80 10.91
C ASP A 157 4.85 1.82 10.92
N TYR A 158 4.79 2.61 11.99
CA TYR A 158 3.83 3.70 12.15
C TYR A 158 4.54 5.03 12.32
N VAL A 159 4.12 6.00 11.51
CA VAL A 159 4.68 7.35 11.50
C VAL A 159 3.78 8.27 12.31
N ARG A 160 4.33 9.03 13.26
CA ARG A 160 3.58 10.00 14.09
C ARG A 160 3.77 11.45 13.66
N GLU A 161 4.92 11.75 13.07
CA GLU A 161 5.27 13.06 12.53
C GLU A 161 5.71 12.87 11.07
N PRO A 162 5.35 13.77 10.15
CA PRO A 162 5.69 13.62 8.73
C PRO A 162 7.19 13.36 8.53
N ILE A 163 7.51 12.33 7.74
CA ILE A 163 8.88 11.97 7.39
C ILE A 163 9.50 13.13 6.60
N PRO A 164 10.63 13.71 7.03
CA PRO A 164 11.30 14.77 6.29
C PRO A 164 11.78 14.32 4.89
N GLU A 165 11.83 15.25 3.93
CA GLU A 165 12.22 14.96 2.54
C GLU A 165 13.58 14.24 2.42
N TYR A 166 14.59 14.69 3.17
CA TYR A 166 15.93 14.08 3.13
C TYR A 166 15.96 12.61 3.57
N VAL A 167 14.98 12.15 4.36
CA VAL A 167 14.88 10.74 4.75
C VAL A 167 14.43 9.89 3.56
N PHE A 168 13.54 10.41 2.71
CA PHE A 168 13.16 9.74 1.48
C PHE A 168 14.33 9.62 0.51
N GLU A 169 15.23 10.60 0.45
CA GLU A 169 16.46 10.49 -0.36
C GLU A 169 17.32 9.29 0.05
N GLY A 170 17.49 9.06 1.36
CA GLY A 170 18.16 7.86 1.86
C GLY A 170 17.43 6.56 1.48
N ILE A 171 16.09 6.56 1.52
CA ILE A 171 15.27 5.43 1.07
C ILE A 171 15.45 5.17 -0.44
N TRP A 172 15.53 6.22 -1.25
CA TRP A 172 15.76 6.13 -2.69
C TRP A 172 17.10 5.49 -3.02
N GLU A 173 18.16 5.77 -2.26
CA GLU A 173 19.45 5.09 -2.42
C GLU A 173 19.34 3.59 -2.14
N LEU A 174 18.59 3.18 -1.10
CA LEU A 174 18.34 1.75 -0.82
C LEU A 174 17.60 1.06 -1.97
N PHE A 175 16.66 1.75 -2.62
CA PHE A 175 15.91 1.20 -3.77
C PHE A 175 16.79 0.94 -5.00
N LYS A 176 17.93 1.62 -5.11
CA LYS A 176 18.88 1.43 -6.22
C LYS A 176 19.71 0.15 -6.05
N GLU A 177 19.83 -0.40 -4.84
CA GLU A 177 20.56 -1.64 -4.59
C GLU A 177 20.01 -2.79 -5.46
N PRO A 178 20.86 -3.72 -5.95
CA PRO A 178 20.42 -4.82 -6.80
C PRO A 178 19.34 -5.70 -6.14
N ASP A 179 19.47 -5.95 -4.84
CA ASP A 179 18.54 -6.79 -4.07
C ASP A 179 17.18 -6.11 -3.83
N ALA A 180 17.10 -4.79 -4.01
CA ALA A 180 15.88 -4.00 -3.87
C ALA A 180 15.08 -3.88 -5.18
N LYS A 181 15.44 -4.63 -6.23
CA LYS A 181 14.77 -4.56 -7.55
C LYS A 181 13.25 -4.70 -7.46
N ASP A 182 12.79 -5.65 -6.65
CA ASP A 182 11.37 -5.95 -6.43
C ASP A 182 10.85 -5.40 -5.09
N ALA A 183 11.59 -4.45 -4.49
CA ALA A 183 11.17 -3.80 -3.26
C ALA A 183 10.04 -2.81 -3.53
N ASP A 184 9.20 -2.64 -2.51
CA ASP A 184 8.04 -1.76 -2.58
C ASP A 184 7.75 -1.14 -1.21
N ILE A 185 7.37 0.13 -1.23
CA ILE A 185 6.88 0.84 -0.06
C ILE A 185 5.42 1.19 -0.28
N VAL A 186 4.57 0.82 0.67
CA VAL A 186 3.19 1.30 0.73
C VAL A 186 3.03 2.25 1.90
N LEU A 187 2.60 3.48 1.61
CA LEU A 187 2.22 4.48 2.59
C LEU A 187 0.69 4.57 2.61
N ILE A 188 0.11 4.26 3.76
CA ILE A 188 -1.34 4.25 3.97
C ILE A 188 -1.68 5.39 4.93
N PRO A 189 -2.54 6.35 4.54
CA PRO A 189 -2.88 7.45 5.44
C PRO A 189 -3.74 6.91 6.58
N TRP A 190 -3.49 7.40 7.78
CA TRP A 190 -4.35 7.08 8.90
C TRP A 190 -5.65 7.84 8.78
N TRP A 191 -6.74 7.09 8.61
CA TRP A 191 -8.04 7.64 8.30
C TRP A 191 -8.71 8.25 9.55
N LYS A 192 -9.25 9.47 9.46
CA LYS A 192 -9.94 10.14 10.58
C LYS A 192 -11.07 9.32 11.21
N MET A 193 -11.79 8.50 10.44
CA MET A 193 -12.82 7.62 11.02
C MET A 193 -12.22 6.51 11.90
N MET A 194 -10.95 6.12 11.69
CA MET A 194 -10.25 5.19 12.57
C MET A 194 -9.90 5.84 13.93
N MET A 195 -9.66 7.16 13.96
CA MET A 195 -9.40 7.89 15.21
C MET A 195 -10.62 7.90 16.14
N LYS A 196 -11.84 7.79 15.62
CA LYS A 196 -13.08 7.73 16.44
C LYS A 196 -13.13 6.49 17.35
N TYR A 197 -12.43 5.42 17.01
CA TYR A 197 -12.50 4.13 17.69
C TYR A 197 -11.20 3.73 18.40
N LEU A 198 -10.14 4.53 18.29
CA LEU A 198 -8.84 4.31 18.93
C LEU A 198 -8.67 5.25 20.13
N ASN A 199 -8.01 4.75 21.18
CA ASN A 199 -7.65 5.54 22.35
C ASN A 199 -6.81 6.76 21.91
N PRO A 200 -7.14 8.01 22.32
CA PRO A 200 -6.50 9.25 21.86
C PRO A 200 -4.97 9.35 22.04
N GLN A 201 -4.32 8.38 22.68
CA GLN A 201 -2.87 8.33 22.82
C GLN A 201 -2.14 7.78 21.58
N PHE A 202 -2.85 7.20 20.61
CA PHE A 202 -2.28 6.63 19.39
C PHE A 202 -2.63 7.49 18.17
N HIS A 203 -1.98 8.66 18.06
CA HIS A 203 -2.00 9.44 16.83
C HIS A 203 -0.94 8.91 15.88
N PHE A 204 -1.35 8.06 14.95
CA PHE A 204 -0.52 7.68 13.81
C PHE A 204 -1.02 8.43 12.58
N LEU A 205 -0.09 8.87 11.74
CA LEU A 205 -0.37 9.60 10.50
C LEU A 205 -0.33 8.65 9.29
N ILE A 206 0.59 7.68 9.29
CA ILE A 206 0.84 6.78 8.15
C ILE A 206 1.22 5.38 8.65
N GLY A 207 0.63 4.35 8.04
CA GLY A 207 1.16 2.99 8.07
C GLY A 207 2.15 2.80 6.93
N LEU A 208 3.41 2.53 7.25
CA LEU A 208 4.45 2.17 6.30
C LEU A 208 4.49 0.64 6.21
N VAL A 209 4.34 0.07 5.02
CA VAL A 209 4.61 -1.37 4.81
C VAL A 209 5.72 -1.50 3.78
N LEU A 210 6.85 -2.05 4.21
CA LEU A 210 7.98 -2.38 3.36
C LEU A 210 7.85 -3.84 2.94
N PHE A 211 7.80 -4.09 1.64
CA PHE A 211 7.98 -5.42 1.09
C PHE A 211 9.35 -5.51 0.43
N THR A 212 10.14 -6.50 0.83
CA THR A 212 11.35 -6.89 0.12
C THR A 212 11.17 -8.32 -0.35
N ARG A 213 11.40 -8.61 -1.63
CA ARG A 213 11.50 -9.98 -2.12
C ARG A 213 12.97 -10.38 -2.08
N SER A 214 13.38 -11.04 -1.01
CA SER A 214 14.74 -11.60 -0.96
C SER A 214 14.79 -12.87 -1.81
N PHE A 215 15.65 -12.88 -2.84
CA PHE A 215 16.22 -14.14 -3.32
C PHE A 215 17.13 -14.66 -2.21
N MET A 216 16.71 -15.67 -1.46
CA MET A 216 17.66 -16.44 -0.65
C MET A 216 18.53 -17.25 -1.60
N GLN A 217 19.66 -16.69 -2.04
CA GLN A 217 20.77 -17.54 -2.44
C GLN A 217 21.28 -18.22 -1.17
N HIS A 218 21.15 -19.55 -1.12
CA HIS A 218 21.75 -20.36 -0.07
C HIS A 218 23.26 -20.08 0.02
N THR A 219 23.69 -19.26 0.98
CA THR A 219 25.05 -19.35 1.52
C THR A 219 25.13 -20.64 2.33
N GLY A 220 25.52 -21.72 1.64
CA GLY A 220 25.50 -23.07 2.19
C GLY A 220 26.41 -24.04 1.46
N GLN A 221 27.60 -23.59 1.04
CA GLN A 221 28.72 -24.52 0.85
C GLN A 221 29.85 -24.14 1.82
N MET A 222 29.68 -24.61 3.06
CA MET A 222 30.83 -24.89 3.91
C MET A 222 31.74 -25.86 3.16
N GLN A 223 33.00 -25.43 3.01
CA GLN A 223 34.12 -26.30 2.71
C GLN A 223 34.04 -27.58 3.55
N THR A 224 34.01 -28.73 2.90
CA THR A 224 34.49 -29.97 3.51
C THR A 224 35.57 -30.54 2.60
N HIS A 225 36.82 -30.28 2.98
CA HIS A 225 37.96 -31.07 2.56
C HIS A 225 37.67 -32.54 2.86
N LYS A 226 37.63 -33.38 1.82
CA LYS A 226 37.91 -34.82 1.94
C LYS A 226 38.78 -35.26 0.77
N THR A 227 40.09 -35.29 1.01
CA THR A 227 40.99 -36.23 0.35
C THR A 227 40.58 -37.65 0.73
N PRO A 228 40.65 -38.61 -0.20
CA PRO A 228 41.42 -39.79 0.11
C PRO A 228 42.31 -40.27 -1.05
N THR A 229 43.43 -40.83 -0.62
CA THR A 229 44.52 -41.50 -1.33
C THR A 229 44.14 -42.79 -2.05
N ARG A 230 44.85 -43.03 -3.17
CA ARG A 230 45.33 -44.30 -3.78
C ARG A 230 44.43 -45.54 -3.77
N SER A 231 44.20 -46.03 -4.99
CA SER A 231 44.66 -47.34 -5.45
C SER A 231 45.27 -47.18 -6.84
#